data_AF-A0A7W8CLY9-F1
#
_entry.id   AF-A0A7W8CLY9-F1
#
_cell.length_a   1.000
_cell.length_b   1.000
_cell.length_c   1.000
_cell.angle_alpha   90.00
_cell.angle_beta   90.00
_cell.angle_gamma   90.00
#
_symmetry.space_group_name_H-M   'P 1'
#
loop_
_entity.id
_entity.type
_entity.pdbx_description
1 polymer ?
#
loop_
_entity_poly.entity_id
_entity_poly.type
_entity_poly.pdbx_seq_one_letter_code
_entity_poly.pdbx_strand_id
1 'polypeptide(L)'
;MSTTAKTVRRGLYGMIAGGLLGGVATATIALPSANAAPDECTASGVATTQSSVQLSMSTYLQTHPQTNQAMTDIAKQSPTEAQVSYRTYFEKNPKVADDLKGIQQPVTDLSTQCGIEVSSNQLTDALKTAV
;
A
#
# COMPACT_ATOMS: atom_id res chain seq x y z
N MET A 1 10.49 51.85 -22.93
CA MET A 1 10.13 51.32 -21.61
C MET A 1 9.53 49.93 -21.80
N SER A 2 9.98 49.00 -20.96
CA SER A 2 9.45 47.65 -20.68
C SER A 2 9.79 46.48 -21.62
N THR A 3 10.56 45.56 -21.02
CA THR A 3 10.93 44.17 -21.32
C THR A 3 9.74 43.19 -21.24
N THR A 4 9.82 42.00 -21.88
CA THR A 4 9.48 40.67 -21.29
C THR A 4 9.44 39.49 -22.29
N ALA A 5 10.16 38.40 -21.92
CA ALA A 5 9.96 36.95 -22.15
C ALA A 5 9.88 36.37 -23.60
N LYS A 6 10.35 35.16 -23.93
CA LYS A 6 11.05 34.07 -23.23
C LYS A 6 11.65 33.14 -24.31
N THR A 7 12.83 32.62 -23.99
CA THR A 7 13.54 31.44 -24.49
C THR A 7 12.76 30.39 -25.29
N VAL A 8 13.24 30.04 -26.48
CA VAL A 8 13.08 28.69 -27.08
C VAL A 8 14.43 28.29 -27.70
N ARG A 9 15.18 27.43 -27.00
CA ARG A 9 16.44 26.85 -27.50
C ARG A 9 16.19 25.42 -27.97
N ARG A 10 16.30 25.24 -29.30
CA ARG A 10 16.96 24.14 -30.02
C ARG A 10 16.41 22.72 -29.78
N GLY A 11 15.39 22.35 -30.56
CA GLY A 11 15.19 20.95 -30.95
C GLY A 11 16.19 20.61 -32.06
N LEU A 12 17.10 19.67 -31.79
CA LEU A 12 17.96 19.08 -32.82
C LEU A 12 17.35 17.74 -33.25
N TYR A 13 17.07 17.69 -34.54
CA TYR A 13 16.46 16.63 -35.32
C TYR A 13 17.21 15.28 -35.19
N GLY A 14 16.45 14.21 -35.04
CA GLY A 14 16.93 12.84 -35.21
C GLY A 14 16.98 12.44 -36.68
N MET A 15 18.13 11.95 -37.12
CA MET A 15 18.26 11.05 -38.27
C MET A 15 19.10 9.86 -37.82
N ILE A 16 18.55 8.64 -37.92
CA ILE A 16 19.32 7.41 -37.83
C ILE A 16 19.16 6.70 -39.18
N ALA A 17 20.24 6.77 -39.98
CA ALA A 17 20.50 5.90 -41.10
C ALA A 17 21.31 4.69 -40.60
N GLY A 18 21.06 3.51 -41.18
CA GLY A 18 21.45 2.20 -40.64
C GLY A 18 22.94 1.89 -40.58
N GLY A 19 23.24 0.78 -39.89
CA GLY A 19 24.57 0.16 -39.83
C GLY A 19 24.55 -1.10 -38.96
N LEU A 20 24.64 -2.25 -39.62
CA LEU A 20 24.86 -3.58 -39.04
C LEU A 20 26.28 -3.67 -38.42
N LEU A 21 26.39 -4.38 -37.29
CA LEU A 21 27.61 -4.93 -36.66
C LEU A 21 28.60 -3.94 -36.03
N GLY A 22 28.77 -4.05 -34.70
CA GLY A 22 29.90 -3.46 -33.98
C GLY A 22 29.52 -2.97 -32.60
N GLY A 23 30.09 -3.59 -31.55
CA GLY A 23 29.87 -3.19 -30.17
C GLY A 23 30.24 -1.73 -29.94
N VAL A 24 29.31 -0.98 -29.35
CA VAL A 24 29.57 0.34 -28.80
C VAL A 24 28.99 0.33 -27.40
N ALA A 25 29.85 0.47 -26.40
CA ALA A 25 29.45 0.68 -25.03
C ALA A 25 28.52 1.89 -24.97
N THR A 26 27.22 1.64 -24.82
CA THR A 26 26.29 2.70 -24.45
C THR A 26 26.72 3.13 -23.07
N ALA A 27 27.37 4.30 -22.98
CA ALA A 27 27.42 5.04 -21.74
C ALA A 27 25.96 5.23 -21.32
N THR A 28 25.49 4.38 -20.41
CA THR A 28 24.23 4.56 -19.74
C THR A 28 24.42 5.81 -18.90
N ILE A 29 24.13 6.96 -19.51
CA ILE A 29 23.76 8.13 -18.73
C ILE A 29 22.57 7.63 -17.92
N ALA A 30 22.80 7.41 -16.63
CA ALA A 30 21.77 7.16 -15.66
C ALA A 30 20.90 8.41 -15.59
N LEU A 31 20.04 8.58 -16.58
CA LEU A 31 18.88 9.44 -16.48
C LEU A 31 17.95 8.69 -15.51
N PRO A 32 17.65 9.24 -14.33
CA PRO A 32 16.63 8.64 -13.49
C PRO A 32 15.32 8.69 -14.29
N SER A 33 14.93 7.55 -14.86
CA SER A 33 13.55 7.31 -15.24
C SER A 33 12.72 7.46 -13.97
N ALA A 34 11.86 8.48 -13.94
CA ALA A 34 10.42 8.31 -14.12
C ALA A 34 9.76 7.75 -12.85
N ASN A 35 8.92 8.57 -12.21
CA ASN A 35 8.01 8.23 -11.12
C ASN A 35 8.53 7.11 -10.21
N ALA A 36 9.39 7.44 -9.24
CA ALA A 36 9.62 6.53 -8.13
C ALA A 36 8.24 6.14 -7.60
N ALA A 37 7.85 4.87 -7.75
CA ALA A 37 6.73 4.34 -7.00
C ALA A 37 6.95 4.73 -5.53
N PRO A 38 5.88 5.05 -4.77
CA PRO A 38 6.02 5.37 -3.37
C PRO A 38 6.94 4.34 -2.70
N ASP A 39 7.90 4.81 -1.90
CA ASP A 39 8.73 3.87 -1.14
C ASP A 39 7.81 3.20 -0.10
N GLU A 40 7.41 1.97 -0.41
CA GLU A 40 6.43 1.20 0.36
C GLU A 40 6.91 0.92 1.78
N CYS A 41 8.23 0.95 2.02
CA CYS A 41 8.84 0.77 3.32
C CYS A 41 8.90 2.06 4.17
N THR A 42 8.36 3.17 3.68
CA THR A 42 8.16 4.39 4.47
C THR A 42 6.88 4.31 5.30
N ALA A 43 6.78 5.13 6.35
CA ALA A 43 5.55 5.26 7.13
C ALA A 43 4.31 5.60 6.26
N SER A 44 4.49 6.43 5.22
CA SER A 44 3.44 6.75 4.25
C SER A 44 3.06 5.57 3.35
N GLY A 45 4.04 4.75 2.92
CA GLY A 45 3.79 3.54 2.14
C GLY A 45 3.01 2.50 2.94
N VAL A 46 3.44 2.25 4.18
CA VAL A 46 2.73 1.39 5.14
C VAL A 46 1.30 1.86 5.37
N ALA A 47 1.09 3.16 5.65
CA ALA A 47 -0.24 3.73 5.85
C ALA A 47 -1.13 3.61 4.60
N THR A 48 -0.54 3.76 3.39
CA THR A 48 -1.26 3.60 2.13
C THR A 48 -1.73 2.15 1.94
N THR A 49 -0.85 1.19 2.21
CA THR A 49 -1.17 -0.25 2.16
C THR A 49 -2.24 -0.62 3.19
N GLN A 50 -2.12 -0.16 4.43
CA GLN A 50 -3.17 -0.38 5.44
C GLN A 50 -4.52 0.21 5.02
N SER A 51 -4.50 1.42 4.43
CA SER A 51 -5.72 2.09 3.98
C SER A 51 -6.42 1.31 2.87
N SER A 52 -5.67 0.73 1.92
CA SER A 52 -6.24 -0.10 0.84
C SER A 52 -6.82 -1.42 1.37
N VAL A 53 -6.15 -2.04 2.34
CA VAL A 53 -6.64 -3.25 3.03
C VAL A 53 -7.92 -2.93 3.81
N GLN A 54 -7.96 -1.83 4.55
CA GLN A 54 -9.15 -1.42 5.30
C GLN A 54 -10.33 -1.09 4.38
N LEU A 55 -10.07 -0.46 3.23
CA LEU A 55 -11.10 -0.22 2.21
C LEU A 55 -11.64 -1.53 1.63
N SER A 56 -10.76 -2.49 1.36
CA SER A 56 -11.13 -3.82 0.85
C SER A 56 -11.96 -4.59 1.89
N MET A 57 -11.55 -4.55 3.16
CA MET A 57 -12.31 -5.09 4.29
C MET A 57 -13.70 -4.44 4.39
N SER A 58 -13.78 -3.11 4.32
CA SER A 58 -15.05 -2.38 4.35
C SER A 58 -15.97 -2.81 3.21
N THR A 59 -15.45 -2.93 1.99
CA THR A 59 -16.21 -3.37 0.81
C THR A 59 -16.71 -4.82 0.98
N TYR A 60 -15.85 -5.70 1.49
CA TYR A 60 -16.22 -7.09 1.79
C TYR A 60 -17.34 -7.15 2.83
N LEU A 61 -17.22 -6.45 3.96
CA LEU A 61 -18.23 -6.49 5.01
C LEU A 61 -19.57 -5.88 4.54
N GLN A 62 -19.56 -4.83 3.72
CA GLN A 62 -20.79 -4.27 3.14
C GLN A 62 -21.53 -5.27 2.23
N THR A 63 -20.80 -6.12 1.53
CA THR A 63 -21.39 -7.19 0.68
C THR A 63 -21.71 -8.47 1.47
N HIS A 64 -21.29 -8.56 2.74
CA HIS A 64 -21.51 -9.70 3.64
C HIS A 64 -22.20 -9.23 4.94
N PRO A 65 -23.50 -8.82 4.88
CA PRO A 65 -24.17 -8.17 6.00
C PRO A 65 -24.24 -9.03 7.27
N GLN A 66 -24.33 -10.36 7.14
CA GLN A 66 -24.29 -11.27 8.28
C GLN A 66 -22.93 -11.28 8.97
N THR A 67 -21.84 -11.31 8.20
CA THR A 67 -20.49 -11.20 8.74
C THR A 67 -20.27 -9.83 9.35
N ASN A 68 -20.71 -8.76 8.69
CA ASN A 68 -20.60 -7.41 9.23
C ASN A 68 -21.29 -7.27 10.59
N GLN A 69 -22.52 -7.78 10.71
CA GLN A 69 -23.24 -7.79 11.98
C GLN A 69 -22.50 -8.58 13.05
N ALA A 70 -22.04 -9.80 12.73
CA ALA A 70 -21.29 -10.62 13.67
C ALA A 70 -20.00 -9.95 14.15
N MET A 71 -19.19 -9.40 13.23
CA MET A 71 -17.96 -8.68 13.56
C MET A 71 -18.26 -7.45 14.43
N THR A 72 -19.34 -6.72 14.11
CA THR A 72 -19.79 -5.55 14.90
C THR A 72 -20.19 -5.93 16.32
N ASP A 73 -20.90 -7.04 16.51
CA ASP A 73 -21.31 -7.49 17.83
C ASP A 73 -20.14 -8.04 18.65
N ILE A 74 -19.22 -8.77 18.00
CA ILE A 74 -17.98 -9.23 18.64
C ILE A 74 -17.14 -8.03 19.08
N ALA A 75 -17.04 -6.98 18.26
CA ALA A 75 -16.26 -5.78 18.57
C ALA A 75 -16.74 -5.00 19.82
N LYS A 76 -17.98 -5.23 20.27
CA LYS A 76 -18.53 -4.63 21.51
C LYS A 76 -18.12 -5.38 22.78
N GLN A 77 -17.60 -6.59 22.66
CA GLN A 77 -17.19 -7.41 23.79
C GLN A 77 -15.88 -6.90 24.41
N SER A 78 -15.53 -7.40 25.60
CA SER A 78 -14.20 -7.13 26.14
C SER A 78 -13.11 -7.72 25.22
N PRO A 79 -11.88 -7.16 25.19
CA PRO A 79 -10.84 -7.61 24.26
C PRO A 79 -10.53 -9.12 24.35
N THR A 80 -10.57 -9.69 25.55
CA THR A 80 -10.33 -11.11 25.80
C THR A 80 -11.46 -11.99 25.26
N GLU A 81 -12.71 -11.60 25.48
CA GLU A 81 -13.88 -12.31 24.97
C GLU A 81 -13.98 -12.19 23.44
N ALA A 82 -13.74 -10.99 22.90
CA ALA A 82 -13.79 -10.72 21.47
C ALA A 82 -12.82 -11.64 20.70
N GLN A 83 -11.60 -11.85 21.21
CA GLN A 83 -10.63 -12.73 20.58
C GLN A 83 -11.14 -14.17 20.45
N VAL A 84 -11.78 -14.70 21.50
CA VAL A 84 -12.37 -16.04 21.50
C VAL A 84 -13.54 -16.12 20.53
N SER A 85 -14.40 -15.11 20.52
CA SER A 85 -15.57 -15.04 19.64
C SER A 85 -15.18 -14.93 18.17
N TYR A 86 -14.18 -14.12 17.81
CA TYR A 86 -13.65 -14.05 16.44
C TYR A 86 -13.15 -15.42 15.98
N ARG A 87 -12.32 -16.09 16.80
CA ARG A 87 -11.83 -17.44 16.47
C ARG A 87 -12.98 -18.41 16.23
N THR A 88 -13.94 -18.46 17.16
CA THR A 88 -15.12 -19.34 17.07
C THR A 88 -15.94 -19.04 15.81
N TYR A 89 -16.09 -17.76 15.45
CA TYR A 89 -16.79 -17.36 14.24
C TYR A 89 -16.06 -17.87 12.99
N PHE A 90 -14.73 -17.66 12.90
CA PHE A 90 -13.95 -18.10 11.75
C PHE A 90 -13.87 -19.62 11.60
N GLU A 91 -13.82 -20.38 12.70
CA GLU A 91 -13.91 -21.86 12.69
C GLU A 91 -15.22 -22.34 12.05
N LYS A 92 -16.32 -21.65 12.31
CA LYS A 92 -17.65 -21.96 11.74
C LYS A 92 -17.84 -21.39 10.33
N ASN A 93 -17.02 -20.42 9.93
CA ASN A 93 -17.12 -19.70 8.66
C ASN A 93 -15.75 -19.70 7.95
N PRO A 94 -15.22 -20.87 7.54
CA PRO A 94 -13.87 -20.98 6.99
C PRO A 94 -13.67 -20.14 5.72
N LYS A 95 -14.70 -20.06 4.86
CA LYS A 95 -14.65 -19.21 3.66
C LYS A 95 -14.43 -17.73 4.03
N VAL A 96 -15.14 -17.22 5.04
CA VAL A 96 -14.97 -15.84 5.50
C VAL A 96 -13.57 -15.63 6.04
N ALA A 97 -13.05 -16.61 6.80
CA ALA A 97 -11.69 -16.55 7.30
C ALA A 97 -10.66 -16.44 6.15
N ASP A 98 -10.82 -17.24 5.10
CA ASP A 98 -9.93 -17.24 3.95
C ASP A 98 -10.03 -15.96 3.12
N ASP A 99 -11.25 -15.45 2.90
CA ASP A 99 -11.46 -14.17 2.22
C ASP A 99 -10.79 -13.01 2.99
N LEU A 100 -10.97 -12.96 4.32
CA LEU A 100 -10.36 -11.91 5.15
C LEU A 100 -8.84 -12.05 5.27
N LYS A 101 -8.31 -13.27 5.30
CA LYS A 101 -6.85 -13.49 5.19
C LYS A 101 -6.32 -12.99 3.85
N GLY A 102 -7.04 -13.23 2.76
CA GLY A 102 -6.73 -12.72 1.43
C GLY A 102 -6.63 -11.20 1.40
N ILE A 103 -7.61 -10.52 2.02
CA ILE A 103 -7.64 -9.06 2.15
C ILE A 103 -6.42 -8.53 2.94
N GLN A 104 -5.93 -9.28 3.93
CA GLN A 104 -4.79 -8.88 4.77
C GLN A 104 -3.41 -9.22 4.18
N GLN A 105 -3.33 -9.95 3.07
CA GLN A 105 -2.04 -10.34 2.47
C GLN A 105 -1.10 -9.16 2.18
N PRO A 106 -1.55 -8.01 1.64
CA PRO A 106 -0.65 -6.90 1.34
C PRO A 106 0.14 -6.39 2.55
N VAL A 107 -0.48 -6.40 3.74
CA VAL A 107 0.20 -5.99 4.98
C VAL A 107 1.24 -7.04 5.42
N THR A 108 0.95 -8.32 5.22
CA THR A 108 1.87 -9.42 5.56
C THR A 108 3.08 -9.42 4.63
N ASP A 109 2.84 -9.23 3.34
CA ASP A 109 3.89 -9.12 2.32
C ASP A 109 4.79 -7.92 2.61
N LEU A 110 4.18 -6.76 2.93
CA LEU A 110 4.92 -5.55 3.27
C LEU A 110 5.76 -5.70 4.54
N SER A 111 5.20 -6.33 5.58
CA SER A 111 5.92 -6.60 6.83
C SER A 111 7.17 -7.44 6.56
N THR A 112 7.03 -8.48 5.73
CA THR A 112 8.13 -9.36 5.33
C THR A 112 9.18 -8.64 4.49
N GLN A 113 8.73 -7.81 3.54
CA GLN A 113 9.62 -7.09 2.63
C GLN A 113 10.42 -5.97 3.33
N CYS A 114 9.78 -5.24 4.23
CA CYS A 114 10.37 -4.05 4.83
C CYS A 114 10.95 -4.28 6.25
N GLY A 115 10.74 -5.46 6.84
CA GLY A 115 11.23 -5.78 8.19
C GLY A 115 10.59 -4.94 9.30
N ILE A 116 9.35 -4.51 9.10
CA ILE A 116 8.64 -3.61 10.01
C ILE A 116 7.51 -4.40 10.68
N GLU A 117 7.40 -4.35 12.00
CA GLU A 117 6.15 -4.75 12.66
C GLU A 117 5.12 -3.64 12.48
N VAL A 118 4.13 -3.94 11.65
CA VAL A 118 3.05 -3.02 11.31
C VAL A 118 2.05 -2.98 12.47
N SER A 119 2.36 -2.22 13.52
CA SER A 119 1.42 -2.00 14.63
C SER A 119 0.78 -0.62 14.54
N SER A 120 -0.46 -0.59 14.04
CA SER A 120 -1.26 0.64 13.90
C SER A 120 -1.55 1.31 15.26
N ASN A 121 -1.52 0.56 16.37
CA ASN A 121 -1.92 1.08 17.68
C ASN A 121 -0.80 1.84 18.39
N GLN A 122 0.47 1.48 18.16
CA GLN A 122 1.60 2.06 18.89
C GLN A 122 1.72 3.57 18.66
N LEU A 123 1.55 4.03 17.41
CA LEU A 123 1.59 5.45 17.09
C LEU A 123 0.43 6.20 17.75
N THR A 124 -0.79 5.65 17.68
CA THR A 124 -1.98 6.24 18.28
C THR A 124 -1.88 6.30 19.80
N ASP A 125 -1.35 5.26 20.43
CA ASP A 125 -1.19 5.21 21.89
C ASP A 125 -0.06 6.14 22.35
N ALA A 126 1.05 6.21 21.62
CA ALA A 126 2.10 7.21 21.87
C ALA A 126 1.55 8.64 21.77
N LEU A 127 0.76 8.93 20.73
CA LEU A 127 0.08 10.23 20.57
C LEU A 127 -0.82 10.57 21.76
N LYS A 128 -1.64 9.63 22.24
CA LYS A 128 -2.52 9.85 23.42
C LYS A 128 -1.74 10.16 24.70
N THR A 129 -0.52 9.66 24.82
CA THR A 129 0.33 9.90 26.00
C THR A 129 1.21 11.15 25.87
N ALA A 130 1.41 11.66 24.65
CA ALA A 130 2.29 12.78 24.36
C ALA A 130 1.59 14.14 24.38
N VAL A 131 0.26 14.17 24.42
CA VAL A 131 -0.60 15.37 24.42
C VAL A 131 -1.55 15.30 25.61
#